data_AF-A0A2I8DMN2-F1
#
_entry.id   AF-A0A2I8DMN2-F1
#
_cell.length_a   1.000
_cell.length_b   1.000
_cell.length_c   1.000
_cell.angle_alpha   90.00
_cell.angle_beta   90.00
_cell.angle_gamma   90.00
#
_symmetry.space_group_name_H-M   'P 1'
#
loop_
_entity.id
_entity.type
_entity.pdbx_description
1 polymer ?
#
loop_
_entity_poly.entity_id
_entity_poly.type
_entity_poly.pdbx_seq_one_letter_code
_entity_poly.pdbx_strand_id
1 'polypeptide(L)'
;MRFHLSGAAALLAAFILTGCNTISPARVSEEPEARNQEEKCYQEFSALKNLDPATYEKYREQMNAIDENFRIYKSNETLIDENASEIMLTEVKKMLSLVCVRINSAVYSNMRTRAQSLNKL
;
A
#
# COMPACT_ATOMS: atom_id res chain seq x y z
N MET A 1 -36.16 -58.83 -23.92
CA MET A 1 -35.56 -58.82 -25.27
C MET A 1 -34.19 -58.19 -25.18
N ARG A 2 -33.17 -58.93 -25.65
CA ARG A 2 -31.80 -58.58 -26.09
C ARG A 2 -31.08 -57.34 -25.51
N PHE A 3 -29.99 -57.63 -24.80
CA PHE A 3 -28.83 -56.73 -24.61
C PHE A 3 -28.01 -56.62 -25.88
N HIS A 4 -27.43 -55.44 -26.16
CA HIS A 4 -26.08 -55.32 -26.72
C HIS A 4 -25.42 -54.01 -26.26
N LEU A 5 -24.28 -54.17 -25.57
CA LEU A 5 -23.27 -53.17 -25.27
C LEU A 5 -22.16 -53.33 -26.34
N SER A 6 -21.77 -52.23 -26.99
CA SER A 6 -20.52 -52.01 -27.76
C SER A 6 -20.73 -50.70 -28.53
N GLY A 7 -19.92 -49.65 -28.48
CA GLY A 7 -18.52 -49.51 -28.13
C GLY A 7 -17.95 -48.41 -29.04
N ALA A 8 -16.99 -47.65 -28.53
CA ALA A 8 -16.09 -46.74 -29.24
C ALA A 8 -16.49 -45.28 -29.52
N ALA A 9 -15.42 -44.47 -29.44
CA ALA A 9 -15.21 -43.12 -29.93
C ALA A 9 -15.62 -41.96 -29.00
N ALA A 10 -14.62 -41.60 -28.17
CA ALA A 10 -14.49 -40.35 -27.48
C ALA A 10 -14.35 -39.15 -28.45
N LEU A 11 -14.42 -37.96 -27.82
CA LEU A 11 -13.98 -36.64 -28.29
C LEU A 11 -14.97 -35.89 -29.18
N LEU A 12 -15.59 -34.87 -28.58
CA LEU A 12 -15.59 -33.50 -29.10
C LEU A 12 -16.10 -32.57 -27.99
N ALA A 13 -15.16 -32.18 -27.13
CA ALA A 13 -15.28 -30.95 -26.35
C ALA A 13 -15.07 -29.78 -27.31
N ALA A 14 -16.06 -28.91 -27.43
CA ALA A 14 -15.89 -27.57 -27.96
C ALA A 14 -16.83 -26.63 -27.20
N PHE A 15 -16.41 -26.27 -25.98
CA PHE A 15 -16.91 -25.08 -25.32
C PHE A 15 -16.50 -23.87 -26.16
N ILE A 16 -17.46 -23.24 -26.82
CA ILE A 16 -17.26 -21.95 -27.48
C ILE A 16 -17.34 -20.88 -26.38
N LEU A 17 -16.19 -20.51 -25.82
CA LEU A 17 -16.05 -19.32 -24.97
C LEU A 17 -15.84 -18.10 -25.87
N THR A 18 -16.92 -17.51 -26.38
CA THR A 18 -16.87 -16.13 -26.89
C THR A 18 -17.11 -15.16 -25.75
N GLY A 19 -16.04 -14.83 -25.03
CA GLY A 19 -15.98 -13.67 -24.14
C GLY A 19 -15.19 -12.55 -24.82
N CYS A 20 -15.87 -11.52 -25.31
CA CYS A 20 -15.23 -10.26 -25.70
C CYS A 20 -14.71 -9.57 -24.44
N ASN A 21 -13.39 -9.57 -24.21
CA ASN A 21 -12.79 -8.64 -23.26
C ASN A 21 -12.58 -7.30 -23.96
N THR A 22 -13.48 -6.36 -23.74
CA THR A 22 -13.14 -4.94 -23.82
C THR A 22 -12.04 -4.70 -22.79
N ILE A 23 -10.84 -4.42 -23.27
CA ILE A 23 -9.73 -3.94 -22.43
C ILE A 23 -10.19 -2.60 -21.87
N SER A 24 -10.77 -2.62 -20.67
CA SER A 24 -10.83 -1.43 -19.83
C SER A 24 -9.39 -1.10 -19.44
N PRO A 25 -8.95 0.17 -19.51
CA PRO A 25 -7.67 0.53 -18.94
C PRO A 25 -7.72 0.14 -17.47
N ALA A 26 -6.76 -0.69 -17.05
CA ALA A 26 -6.63 -1.11 -15.68
C ALA A 26 -6.55 0.15 -14.81
N ARG A 27 -7.62 0.43 -14.07
CA ARG A 27 -7.48 1.23 -12.85
C ARG A 27 -6.51 0.43 -12.00
N VAL A 28 -5.34 1.00 -11.74
CA VAL A 28 -4.43 0.50 -10.71
C VAL A 28 -5.20 0.59 -9.40
N SER A 29 -5.88 -0.51 -9.05
CA SER A 29 -6.46 -0.67 -7.73
C SER A 29 -5.31 -0.62 -6.75
N GLU A 30 -5.32 0.40 -5.89
CA GLU A 30 -4.40 0.54 -4.78
C GLU A 30 -4.31 -0.79 -4.03
N GLU A 31 -3.13 -1.42 -4.07
CA GLU A 31 -2.93 -2.79 -3.60
C GLU A 31 -3.15 -2.87 -2.08
N PRO A 32 -3.81 -3.93 -1.55
CA PRO A 32 -4.10 -4.06 -0.12
C PRO A 32 -2.88 -3.91 0.80
N GLU A 33 -1.68 -4.21 0.29
CA GLU A 33 -0.42 -4.11 0.99
C GLU A 33 -0.03 -2.65 1.33
N ALA A 34 -0.31 -1.71 0.43
CA ALA A 34 0.03 -0.29 0.62
C ALA A 34 -0.78 0.33 1.77
N ARG A 35 -2.08 0.02 1.88
CA ARG A 35 -2.92 0.47 3.00
C ARG A 35 -2.48 -0.13 4.33
N ASN A 36 -2.15 -1.42 4.35
CA ASN A 36 -1.65 -2.09 5.56
C ASN A 36 -0.34 -1.45 6.07
N GLN A 37 0.54 -1.05 5.15
CA GLN A 37 1.79 -0.38 5.48
C GLN A 37 1.58 1.02 6.09
N GLU A 38 0.62 1.80 5.58
CA GLU A 38 0.27 3.12 6.14
C GLU A 38 -0.38 3.00 7.52
N GLU A 39 -1.33 2.08 7.71
CA GLU A 39 -1.94 1.86 9.04
C GLU A 39 -0.89 1.44 10.09
N LYS A 40 0.01 0.52 9.71
CA LYS A 40 1.12 0.12 10.56
C LYS A 40 2.04 1.30 10.88
N CYS A 41 2.31 2.16 9.91
CA CYS A 41 3.12 3.35 10.10
C CYS A 41 2.55 4.28 11.18
N TYR A 42 1.23 4.51 11.21
CA TYR A 42 0.61 5.33 12.25
C TYR A 42 0.73 4.70 13.64
N GLN A 43 0.61 3.37 13.74
CA GLN A 43 0.82 2.67 14.99
C GLN A 43 2.26 2.81 15.49
N GLU A 44 3.24 2.58 14.62
CA GLU A 44 4.68 2.69 14.93
C GLU A 44 5.07 4.14 15.26
N PHE A 45 4.48 5.11 14.56
CA PHE A 45 4.64 6.53 14.85
C PHE A 45 4.13 6.88 16.25
N SER A 46 2.96 6.35 16.64
CA SER A 46 2.44 6.55 18.00
C SER A 46 3.34 5.93 19.07
N ALA A 47 3.99 4.81 18.77
CA ALA A 47 4.93 4.15 19.67
C ALA A 47 6.19 5.00 19.90
N LEU A 48 6.69 5.71 18.87
CA LEU A 48 7.84 6.60 18.99
C LEU A 48 7.65 7.66 20.07
N LYS A 49 6.43 8.15 20.32
CA LYS A 49 6.15 9.12 21.37
C LYS A 49 6.69 8.69 22.75
N ASN A 50 6.65 7.38 23.03
CA ASN A 50 7.13 6.82 24.30
C ASN A 50 8.54 6.22 24.19
N LEU A 51 8.96 5.81 22.99
CA LEU A 51 10.26 5.19 22.75
C LEU A 51 11.39 6.21 22.57
N ASP A 52 11.12 7.29 21.84
CA ASP A 52 12.07 8.33 21.46
C ASP A 52 11.33 9.64 21.11
N PRO A 53 11.03 10.49 22.11
CA PRO A 53 10.26 11.72 21.92
C PRO A 53 10.90 12.72 20.94
N ALA A 54 12.23 12.77 20.87
CA ALA A 54 12.93 13.69 19.97
C ALA A 54 12.76 13.25 18.51
N THR A 55 12.94 11.96 18.23
CA THR A 55 12.70 11.39 16.90
C THR A 55 11.21 11.46 16.52
N TYR A 56 10.31 11.29 17.49
CA TYR A 56 8.88 11.47 17.29
C TYR A 56 8.52 12.88 16.81
N GLU A 57 9.01 13.94 17.47
CA GLU A 57 8.71 15.31 17.05
C GLU A 57 9.25 15.63 15.66
N LYS A 58 10.46 15.15 15.33
CA LYS A 58 11.01 15.27 13.98
C LYS A 58 10.10 14.66 12.91
N TYR A 59 9.58 13.45 13.15
CA TYR A 59 8.67 12.81 12.18
C TYR A 59 7.28 13.44 12.18
N ARG A 60 6.82 13.99 13.30
CA ARG A 60 5.58 14.77 13.35
C ARG A 60 5.63 15.97 12.42
N GLU A 61 6.71 16.74 12.46
CA GLU A 61 6.91 17.88 11.56
C GLU A 61 6.89 17.44 10.09
N GLN A 62 7.53 16.31 9.76
CA GLN A 62 7.51 15.76 8.40
C GLN A 62 6.11 15.33 7.97
N MET A 63 5.35 14.66 8.84
CA MET A 63 3.97 14.26 8.57
C MET A 63 3.06 15.48 8.36
N ASN A 64 3.21 16.52 9.20
CA ASN A 64 2.46 17.76 9.07
C ASN A 64 2.76 18.49 7.74
N ALA A 65 4.02 18.51 7.30
CA ALA A 65 4.38 19.10 6.01
C ALA A 65 3.78 18.33 4.82
N ILE A 66 3.71 17.00 4.92
CA ILE A 66 3.07 16.15 3.90
C ILE A 66 1.56 16.41 3.87
N ASP A 67 0.91 16.48 5.03
CA ASP A 67 -0.52 16.78 5.15
C ASP A 67 -0.86 18.16 4.56
N GLU A 68 -0.04 19.18 4.84
CA GLU A 68 -0.22 20.51 4.27
C GLU A 68 -0.09 20.50 2.73
N ASN A 69 0.91 19.80 2.19
CA ASN A 69 1.06 19.64 0.74
C ASN A 69 -0.14 18.91 0.11
N PHE A 70 -0.66 17.89 0.79
CA PHE A 70 -1.86 17.20 0.35
C PHE A 70 -3.09 18.11 0.37
N ARG A 71 -3.25 18.93 1.42
CA ARG A 71 -4.33 19.91 1.54
C ARG A 71 -4.27 20.96 0.43
N ILE A 72 -3.08 21.46 0.11
CA ILE A 72 -2.86 22.38 -1.01
C ILE A 72 -3.25 21.72 -2.33
N TYR A 73 -2.76 20.50 -2.62
CA TYR A 73 -3.18 19.72 -3.77
C TYR A 73 -4.70 19.61 -3.84
N LYS A 74 -5.34 19.17 -2.74
CA LYS A 74 -6.77 18.91 -2.71
C LYS A 74 -7.61 20.16 -2.94
N SER A 75 -7.16 21.29 -2.40
CA SER A 75 -7.84 22.58 -2.59
C SER A 75 -7.74 23.13 -4.03
N ASN A 76 -6.75 22.68 -4.79
CA ASN A 76 -6.50 23.14 -6.17
C ASN A 76 -6.76 22.05 -7.22
N GLU A 77 -7.21 20.86 -6.83
CA GLU A 77 -7.35 19.68 -7.69
C GLU A 77 -8.17 19.99 -8.96
N THR A 78 -9.19 20.84 -8.86
CA THR A 78 -10.06 21.23 -9.99
C THR A 78 -9.40 22.23 -10.95
N LEU A 79 -8.30 22.86 -10.54
CA LEU A 79 -7.55 23.86 -11.33
C LEU A 79 -6.28 23.26 -11.97
N ILE A 80 -5.96 22.00 -11.64
CA ILE A 80 -4.76 21.29 -12.09
C ILE A 80 -5.16 20.35 -13.22
N ASP A 81 -4.33 20.28 -14.27
CA ASP A 81 -4.49 19.28 -15.35
C ASP A 81 -4.51 17.86 -14.78
N GLU A 82 -5.33 16.97 -15.34
CA GLU A 82 -5.52 15.61 -14.82
C GLU A 82 -4.21 14.84 -14.66
N ASN A 83 -3.28 14.94 -15.63
CA ASN A 83 -1.99 14.25 -15.55
C ASN A 83 -1.10 14.86 -14.46
N ALA A 84 -1.09 16.19 -14.35
CA ALA A 84 -0.35 16.88 -13.29
C ALA A 84 -0.92 16.54 -11.90
N SER A 85 -2.25 16.40 -11.81
CA SER A 85 -2.96 16.02 -10.59
C SER A 85 -2.54 14.61 -10.12
N GLU A 86 -2.51 13.64 -11.03
CA GLU A 86 -2.07 12.27 -10.74
C GLU A 86 -0.60 12.22 -10.30
N ILE A 87 0.28 12.99 -10.97
CA ILE A 87 1.70 13.07 -10.60
C ILE A 87 1.86 13.67 -9.19
N MET A 88 1.13 14.75 -8.89
CA MET A 88 1.18 15.40 -7.57
C MET A 88 0.68 14.47 -6.47
N LEU A 89 -0.44 13.78 -6.70
CA LEU A 89 -0.96 12.80 -5.75
C LEU A 89 0.05 11.66 -5.52
N THR A 90 0.67 11.16 -6.59
CA THR A 90 1.68 10.10 -6.52
C THR A 90 2.90 10.53 -5.72
N GLU A 91 3.38 11.76 -5.93
CA GLU A 91 4.55 12.28 -5.21
C GLU A 91 4.24 12.47 -3.71
N VAL A 92 3.06 12.97 -3.36
CA VAL A 92 2.62 13.09 -1.95
C VAL A 92 2.57 11.71 -1.28
N LYS A 93 1.96 10.71 -1.94
CA LYS A 93 1.91 9.33 -1.42
C LYS A 93 3.31 8.73 -1.25
N LYS A 94 4.22 8.99 -2.19
CA LYS A 94 5.62 8.54 -2.09
C LYS A 94 6.34 9.19 -0.92
N MET A 95 6.13 10.48 -0.66
CA MET A 95 6.67 11.16 0.52
C MET A 95 6.18 10.52 1.82
N LEU A 96 4.87 10.24 1.93
CA LEU A 96 4.28 9.54 3.07
C LEU A 96 4.93 8.16 3.27
N SER A 97 5.01 7.35 2.22
CA SER A 97 5.63 6.02 2.26
C SER A 97 7.08 6.07 2.75
N LEU A 98 7.88 7.03 2.26
CA LEU A 98 9.28 7.20 2.67
C LEU A 98 9.41 7.57 4.15
N VAL A 99 8.56 8.48 4.65
CA VAL A 99 8.54 8.83 6.08
C VAL A 99 8.15 7.61 6.92
N CYS A 100 7.16 6.84 6.48
CA CYS A 100 6.73 5.63 7.15
C CYS A 100 7.82 4.55 7.26
N VAL A 101 8.60 4.33 6.20
CA VAL A 101 9.76 3.42 6.26
C VAL A 101 10.80 3.89 7.29
N ARG A 102 11.04 5.20 7.38
CA ARG A 102 11.99 5.77 8.35
C ARG A 102 11.50 5.67 9.79
N ILE A 103 10.20 5.87 10.02
CA ILE A 103 9.55 5.65 11.33
C ILE A 103 9.74 4.20 11.77
N ASN A 104 9.38 3.24 10.92
CA ASN A 104 9.51 1.81 11.23
C ASN A 104 10.95 1.43 11.57
N SER A 105 11.92 1.95 10.80
CA SER A 105 13.35 1.75 11.07
C SER A 105 13.79 2.32 12.42
N ALA A 106 13.31 3.52 12.76
CA ALA A 106 13.63 4.17 14.03
C ALA A 106 13.05 3.42 15.24
N VAL A 107 11.81 2.93 15.14
CA VAL A 107 11.21 2.08 16.19
C VAL A 107 12.02 0.80 16.37
N TYR A 108 12.29 0.09 15.27
CA TYR A 108 13.06 -1.16 15.32
C TYR A 108 14.44 -0.96 15.97
N SER A 109 15.14 0.11 15.59
CA SER A 109 16.45 0.46 16.17
C SER A 109 16.36 0.74 17.66
N ASN A 110 15.36 1.52 18.10
CA ASN A 110 15.13 1.80 19.52
C ASN A 110 14.82 0.52 20.32
N MET A 111 13.94 -0.33 19.82
CA MET A 111 13.60 -1.61 20.46
C MET A 111 14.82 -2.52 20.56
N ARG A 112 15.61 -2.63 19.48
CA ARG A 112 16.84 -3.44 19.45
C ARG A 112 17.85 -2.95 20.49
N THR A 113 18.11 -1.64 20.56
CA THR A 113 19.04 -1.06 21.54
C THR A 113 18.60 -1.33 22.97
N ARG A 114 17.29 -1.17 23.26
CA ARG A 114 16.73 -1.48 24.58
C ARG A 114 16.87 -2.97 24.93
N ALA A 115 16.53 -3.87 24.01
CA ALA A 115 16.69 -5.31 24.23
C ALA A 115 18.17 -5.70 24.48
N GLN A 116 19.11 -5.10 23.76
CA GLN A 116 20.55 -5.31 23.99
C GLN A 116 21.02 -4.78 25.34
N SER A 117 20.48 -3.66 25.82
CA SER A 117 20.78 -3.15 27.16
C SER A 117 20.26 -4.08 28.26
N LEU A 118 19.08 -4.67 28.07
CA LEU A 118 18.48 -5.62 29.00
C LEU A 118 19.25 -6.94 29.08
N ASN A 119 19.80 -7.43 27.96
CA ASN A 119 20.64 -8.63 27.94
C ASN A 119 22.04 -8.41 28.55
N LYS A 120 22.42 -7.17 28.83
CA LYS A 120 23.70 -6.83 29.47
C LYS A 120 23.56 -6.60 31.00
N LEU A 121 22.33 -6.64 31.52
CA LEU A 121 22.00 -6.61 32.94
C LEU A 121 21.95 -8.04 33.49
#